data_AF-A0A9N8QR99-F1
#
_entry.id   AF-A0A9N8QR99-F1
#
_cell.length_a   1.000
_cell.length_b   1.000
_cell.length_c   1.000
_cell.angle_alpha   90.00
_cell.angle_beta   90.00
_cell.angle_gamma   90.00
#
_symmetry.space_group_name_H-M   'P 1'
#
loop_
_entity.id
_entity.type
_entity.pdbx_description
1 polymer ?
#
loop_
_entity_poly.entity_id
_entity_poly.type
_entity_poly.pdbx_seq_one_letter_code
_entity_poly.pdbx_strand_id
1 'polypeptide(L)'
;MSIGLNVGYKYNSGIFSVEGIDIDKISTKKFEFSGIKIIPEFRWYLEKGGMTGFYIGGYLKYQNYKTPIEGIYTDNNYQTSPIDLVAQVKTTAVGLQVGYKLVIKKKFFADFLIAGPGFGSNTFEIKENKPLPQGFYNDLNDALEIYNLYDNYKLDVKFDTNQKTDKINLPTFRYGIKVGYMF
;
A
#
# COMPACT_ATOMS: atom_id res chain seq x y z
N MET A 1 1.00 -6.32 28.95
CA MET A 1 0.99 -5.25 27.92
C MET A 1 2.32 -5.26 27.19
N SER A 2 2.36 -4.94 25.89
CA SER A 2 3.60 -4.80 25.13
C SER A 2 3.52 -3.70 24.09
N ILE A 3 4.63 -3.02 23.85
CA ILE A 3 4.82 -2.10 22.73
C ILE A 3 5.71 -2.80 21.70
N GLY A 4 5.37 -2.64 20.42
CA GLY A 4 6.15 -3.17 19.31
C GLY A 4 6.32 -2.12 18.23
N LEU A 5 7.40 -2.23 17.46
CA LEU A 5 7.62 -1.46 16.25
C LEU A 5 7.93 -2.45 15.13
N ASN A 6 7.10 -2.45 14.09
CA ASN A 6 7.38 -3.23 12.87
C ASN A 6 7.90 -2.26 11.83
N VAL A 7 9.11 -2.49 11.33
CA VAL A 7 9.68 -1.76 10.19
C VAL A 7 9.84 -2.74 9.04
N GLY A 8 9.47 -2.32 7.84
CA GLY A 8 9.67 -3.09 6.62
C GLY A 8 10.13 -2.19 5.49
N TYR A 9 11.03 -2.71 4.68
CA TYR A 9 11.42 -2.10 3.41
C TYR A 9 10.98 -3.04 2.28
N LYS A 10 10.27 -2.51 1.28
CA LYS A 10 9.97 -3.24 0.05
C LYS A 10 11.01 -2.82 -0.99
N TYR A 11 11.73 -3.79 -1.55
CA TYR A 11 12.65 -3.60 -2.66
C TYR A 11 11.91 -3.74 -4.00
N ASN A 12 12.43 -3.08 -5.04
CA ASN A 12 11.91 -3.13 -6.41
C ASN A 12 11.81 -4.58 -6.94
N SER A 13 12.83 -5.39 -6.64
CA SER A 13 13.02 -6.74 -7.18
C SER A 13 12.37 -7.85 -6.32
N GLY A 14 11.05 -7.78 -6.12
CA GLY A 14 10.29 -8.78 -5.36
C GLY A 14 9.65 -9.87 -6.24
N ILE A 15 9.41 -11.06 -5.67
CA ILE A 15 8.69 -12.20 -6.32
C ILE A 15 7.25 -11.83 -6.72
N PHE A 16 6.72 -10.74 -6.20
CA PHE A 16 5.40 -10.20 -6.51
C PHE A 16 5.53 -8.94 -7.38
N SER A 17 5.73 -9.14 -8.68
CA SER A 17 5.56 -8.08 -9.70
C SER A 17 4.08 -7.95 -10.04
N VAL A 18 3.54 -6.74 -10.06
CA VAL A 18 2.20 -6.50 -10.62
C VAL A 18 2.36 -6.36 -12.13
N GLU A 19 1.54 -7.08 -12.89
CA GLU A 19 1.53 -6.95 -14.35
C GLU A 19 1.25 -5.50 -14.73
N GLY A 20 1.92 -5.05 -15.79
CA GLY A 20 1.70 -3.72 -16.35
C GLY A 20 0.26 -3.56 -16.84
N ILE A 21 -0.21 -2.33 -16.91
CA ILE A 21 -1.46 -2.00 -17.61
C ILE A 21 -1.14 -2.03 -19.11
N ASP A 22 -1.88 -2.85 -19.86
CA ASP A 22 -1.83 -2.93 -21.31
C ASP A 22 -3.25 -2.68 -21.85
N ILE A 23 -3.52 -1.43 -22.21
CA ILE A 23 -4.77 -0.96 -22.80
C ILE A 23 -4.45 -0.27 -24.13
N ASP A 24 -5.43 -0.13 -25.03
CA ASP A 24 -5.27 0.32 -26.43
C ASP A 24 -4.33 1.52 -26.66
N LYS A 25 -4.22 2.44 -25.70
CA LYS A 25 -3.36 3.64 -25.78
C LYS A 25 -2.20 3.68 -24.77
N ILE A 26 -2.21 2.84 -23.74
CA ILE A 26 -1.23 2.87 -22.63
C ILE A 26 -0.69 1.46 -22.44
N SER A 27 0.57 1.28 -22.80
CA SER A 27 1.31 0.05 -22.51
C SER A 27 2.43 0.36 -21.52
N THR A 28 2.32 -0.20 -20.31
CA THR A 28 3.29 0.00 -19.22
C THR A 28 4.04 -1.30 -18.92
N LYS A 29 5.31 -1.17 -18.56
CA LYS A 29 6.08 -2.29 -18.03
C LYS A 29 5.55 -2.69 -16.65
N LYS A 30 5.96 -3.87 -16.18
CA LYS A 30 5.68 -4.36 -14.83
C LYS A 30 5.98 -3.29 -13.78
N PHE A 31 5.07 -3.12 -12.84
CA PHE A 31 5.23 -2.17 -11.75
C PHE A 31 6.02 -2.80 -10.60
N GLU A 32 7.09 -2.12 -10.21
CA GLU A 32 7.90 -2.49 -9.07
C GLU A 32 7.74 -1.45 -7.95
N PHE A 33 7.27 -1.90 -6.80
CA PHE A 33 7.05 -1.01 -5.66
C PHE A 33 8.25 -1.05 -4.73
N SER A 34 8.82 0.11 -4.42
CA SER A 34 9.86 0.27 -3.42
C SER A 34 9.44 1.23 -2.31
N GLY A 35 9.97 1.05 -1.10
CA GLY A 35 9.84 2.04 -0.04
C GLY A 35 9.67 1.46 1.36
N ILE A 36 9.24 2.32 2.28
CA ILE A 36 9.25 2.03 3.72
C ILE A 36 7.84 1.86 4.28
N LYS A 37 7.75 1.00 5.29
CA LYS A 37 6.57 0.80 6.10
C LYS A 37 6.97 0.74 7.56
N ILE A 38 6.30 1.54 8.39
CA ILE A 38 6.52 1.62 9.82
C ILE A 38 5.17 1.42 10.51
N ILE A 39 5.12 0.51 11.46
CA ILE A 39 3.91 0.16 12.21
C ILE A 39 4.23 0.04 13.70
N PRO A 40 4.16 1.15 14.47
CA PRO A 40 4.09 1.05 15.91
C PRO A 40 2.77 0.38 16.30
N GLU A 41 2.85 -0.51 17.28
CA GLU A 41 1.71 -1.24 17.78
C GLU A 41 1.75 -1.36 19.30
N PHE A 42 0.57 -1.35 19.88
CA PHE A 42 0.34 -1.53 21.29
C PHE A 42 -0.56 -2.73 21.49
N ARG A 43 -0.19 -3.65 22.37
CA ARG A 43 -0.91 -4.91 22.58
C ARG A 43 -1.16 -5.18 24.05
N TRP A 44 -2.37 -5.63 24.33
CA TRP A 44 -2.84 -6.11 25.61
C TRP A 44 -3.14 -7.61 25.50
N TYR A 45 -2.46 -8.43 26.31
CA TYR A 45 -2.67 -9.88 26.34
C TYR A 45 -3.74 -10.21 27.38
N LEU A 46 -4.68 -11.08 27.00
CA LEU A 46 -5.81 -11.49 27.85
C LEU A 46 -5.40 -12.59 28.86
N GLU A 47 -4.36 -13.35 28.54
CA GLU A 47 -3.84 -14.40 29.43
C GLU A 47 -3.05 -13.82 30.60
N LYS A 48 -3.21 -14.41 31.79
CA LYS A 48 -2.45 -14.06 32.99
C LYS A 48 -1.10 -14.76 32.95
N GLY A 49 0.00 -14.01 33.04
CA GLY A 49 1.34 -14.58 33.26
C GLY A 49 2.35 -14.44 32.11
N GLY A 50 2.06 -13.70 31.04
CA GLY A 50 3.07 -13.47 30.00
C GLY A 50 2.63 -12.62 28.80
N MET A 51 3.58 -12.35 27.91
CA MET A 51 3.33 -11.79 26.57
C MET A 51 3.01 -12.91 25.57
N THR A 52 2.02 -13.73 25.90
CA THR A 52 1.59 -14.92 25.17
C THR A 52 0.07 -14.98 25.10
N GLY A 53 -0.45 -15.74 24.15
CA GLY A 53 -1.88 -15.97 24.00
C GLY A 53 -2.62 -14.92 23.19
N PHE A 54 -3.94 -14.87 23.41
CA PHE A 54 -4.80 -13.88 22.77
C PHE A 54 -4.43 -12.47 23.19
N TYR A 55 -4.35 -11.56 22.22
CA TYR A 55 -4.17 -10.14 22.45
C TYR A 55 -5.18 -9.31 21.66
N ILE A 56 -5.52 -8.16 22.24
CA ILE A 56 -6.16 -7.05 21.56
C ILE A 56 -5.21 -5.87 21.55
N GLY A 57 -5.30 -4.98 20.58
CA GLY A 57 -4.35 -3.89 20.47
C GLY A 57 -4.76 -2.82 19.49
N GLY A 58 -3.96 -1.75 19.46
CA GLY A 58 -4.03 -0.70 18.47
C GLY A 58 -2.76 -0.68 17.62
N TYR A 59 -2.88 -0.18 16.40
CA TYR A 59 -1.73 0.08 15.54
C TYR A 59 -1.88 1.42 14.83
N LEU A 60 -0.74 2.06 14.57
CA LEU A 60 -0.63 3.12 13.57
C LEU A 60 0.26 2.58 12.45
N LYS A 61 -0.08 2.88 11.21
CA LYS A 61 0.66 2.47 10.03
C LYS A 61 1.02 3.71 9.23
N TYR A 62 2.30 3.89 8.97
CA TYR A 62 2.80 4.83 7.99
C TYR A 62 3.51 4.03 6.90
N GLN A 63 3.14 4.23 5.65
CA GLN A 63 3.86 3.68 4.51
C GLN A 63 4.02 4.75 3.43
N ASN A 64 5.18 4.69 2.79
CA ASN A 64 5.51 5.55 1.68
C ASN A 64 6.19 4.70 0.63
N TYR A 65 5.43 4.35 -0.41
CA TYR A 65 5.91 3.57 -1.53
C TYR A 65 6.02 4.42 -2.77
N LYS A 66 7.00 4.10 -3.60
CA LYS A 66 7.25 4.69 -4.91
C LYS A 66 7.31 3.55 -5.92
N THR A 67 6.69 3.75 -7.07
CA THR A 67 6.82 2.87 -8.22
C THR A 67 7.24 3.72 -9.41
N PRO A 68 8.41 3.46 -10.02
CA PRO A 68 8.67 3.96 -11.35
C PRO A 68 7.66 3.33 -12.31
N ILE A 69 7.14 4.13 -13.23
CA ILE A 69 6.24 3.72 -14.29
C ILE A 69 6.92 4.11 -15.60
N GLU A 70 7.30 3.08 -16.34
CA GLU A 70 7.85 3.21 -17.68
C GLU A 70 6.89 2.58 -18.68
N GLY A 71 6.71 3.21 -19.82
CA GLY A 71 5.79 2.73 -20.84
C GLY A 71 5.79 3.57 -22.10
N ILE A 72 4.79 3.32 -22.94
CA ILE A 72 4.55 4.05 -24.18
C ILE A 72 3.08 4.48 -24.18
N TYR A 73 2.86 5.77 -24.40
CA TYR A 73 1.55 6.34 -24.68
C TYR A 73 1.41 6.55 -26.19
N THR A 74 0.33 6.07 -26.79
CA THR A 74 0.00 6.30 -28.19
C THR A 74 -1.25 7.15 -28.29
N ASP A 75 -1.14 8.34 -28.88
CA ASP A 75 -2.26 9.25 -29.04
C ASP A 75 -3.21 8.83 -30.19
N ASN A 76 -4.34 9.53 -30.33
CA ASN A 76 -5.32 9.28 -31.41
C ASN A 76 -4.75 9.51 -32.83
N ASN A 77 -3.60 10.19 -32.94
CA ASN A 77 -2.91 10.46 -34.20
C ASN A 77 -1.75 9.46 -34.44
N TYR A 78 -1.68 8.37 -33.66
CA TYR A 78 -0.63 7.35 -33.69
C TYR A 78 0.78 7.87 -33.35
N GLN A 79 0.88 9.01 -32.67
CA GLN A 79 2.16 9.49 -32.12
C GLN A 79 2.46 8.82 -30.79
N THR A 80 3.67 8.31 -30.67
CA THR A 80 4.14 7.64 -29.45
C THR A 80 4.95 8.60 -28.58
N SER A 81 4.59 8.70 -27.30
CA SER A 81 5.34 9.43 -26.28
C SER A 81 5.83 8.47 -25.19
N PRO A 82 7.12 8.52 -24.80
CA PRO A 82 7.63 7.68 -23.73
C PRO A 82 7.03 8.10 -22.38
N ILE A 83 6.42 7.17 -21.67
CA ILE A 83 5.99 7.34 -20.29
C ILE A 83 7.20 7.11 -19.40
N ASP A 84 7.56 8.14 -18.63
CA ASP A 84 8.62 8.11 -17.63
C ASP A 84 8.18 8.97 -16.44
N LEU A 85 7.52 8.33 -15.48
CA LEU A 85 6.99 8.97 -14.29
C LEU A 85 7.19 8.12 -13.05
N VAL A 86 7.19 8.76 -11.89
CA VAL A 86 7.22 8.09 -10.58
C VAL A 86 5.90 8.31 -9.89
N ALA A 87 5.14 7.24 -9.69
CA ALA A 87 3.96 7.27 -8.85
C ALA A 87 4.35 6.98 -7.39
N GLN A 88 3.89 7.84 -6.49
CA GLN A 88 4.15 7.76 -5.07
C GLN A 88 2.83 7.60 -4.32
N VAL A 89 2.77 6.59 -3.45
CA VAL A 89 1.63 6.30 -2.58
C VAL A 89 2.05 6.49 -1.13
N LYS A 90 1.45 7.49 -0.48
CA LYS A 90 1.59 7.71 0.95
C LYS A 90 0.31 7.26 1.63
N THR A 91 0.43 6.37 2.61
CA THR A 91 -0.72 5.95 3.43
C THR A 91 -0.41 6.13 4.89
N THR A 92 -1.35 6.76 5.59
CA THR A 92 -1.39 6.81 7.05
C THR A 92 -2.68 6.11 7.48
N ALA A 93 -2.58 5.11 8.35
CA ALA A 93 -3.74 4.41 8.87
C ALA A 93 -3.65 4.18 10.38
N VAL A 94 -4.81 4.10 11.01
CA VAL A 94 -4.98 3.70 12.40
C VAL A 94 -5.98 2.56 12.46
N GLY A 95 -5.78 1.62 13.37
CA GLY A 95 -6.71 0.52 13.53
C GLY A 95 -6.57 -0.22 14.83
N LEU A 96 -7.51 -1.14 15.02
CA LEU A 96 -7.49 -2.12 16.08
C LEU A 96 -6.95 -3.43 15.54
N GLN A 97 -6.41 -4.26 16.42
CA GLN A 97 -5.94 -5.58 16.06
C GLN A 97 -6.27 -6.61 17.13
N VAL A 98 -6.59 -7.81 16.67
CA VAL A 98 -6.75 -9.00 17.49
C VAL A 98 -5.86 -10.10 16.90
N GLY A 99 -5.20 -10.83 17.78
CA GLY A 99 -4.35 -11.93 17.36
C GLY A 99 -4.03 -12.88 18.50
N TYR A 100 -3.23 -13.87 18.18
CA TYR A 100 -2.78 -14.91 19.11
C TYR A 100 -1.29 -15.13 18.97
N LYS A 101 -0.55 -14.98 20.07
CA LYS A 101 0.89 -15.21 20.11
C LYS A 101 1.21 -16.54 20.80
N LEU A 102 1.58 -17.53 20.00
CA LEU A 102 2.00 -18.85 20.46
C LEU A 102 3.51 -18.87 20.69
N VAL A 103 3.94 -19.19 21.91
CA VAL A 103 5.36 -19.49 22.18
C VAL A 103 5.59 -20.97 21.93
N ILE A 104 6.51 -21.30 21.02
CA ILE A 104 6.74 -22.68 20.57
C ILE A 104 7.81 -23.35 21.44
N LYS A 105 9.04 -22.81 21.45
CA LYS A 105 10.17 -23.37 22.22
C LYS A 105 11.01 -22.26 22.80
N LYS A 106 11.17 -22.27 24.12
CA LYS A 106 11.94 -21.31 24.94
C LYS A 106 11.53 -19.85 24.67
N LYS A 107 12.01 -19.31 23.56
CA LYS A 107 11.96 -17.91 23.17
C LYS A 107 11.46 -17.70 21.73
N PHE A 108 11.30 -18.76 20.94
CA PHE A 108 10.68 -18.67 19.62
C PHE A 108 9.16 -18.57 19.73
N PHE A 109 8.57 -17.69 18.93
CA PHE A 109 7.13 -17.50 18.88
C PHE A 109 6.62 -17.42 17.45
N ALA A 110 5.38 -17.86 17.27
CA ALA A 110 4.55 -17.55 16.11
C ALA A 110 3.41 -16.64 16.57
N ASP A 111 3.24 -15.52 15.88
CA ASP A 111 2.27 -14.48 16.17
C ASP A 111 1.29 -14.37 15.01
N PHE A 112 0.06 -14.79 15.26
CA PHE A 112 -1.03 -14.81 14.31
C PHE A 112 -1.85 -13.54 14.51
N LEU A 113 -1.66 -12.56 13.62
CA LEU A 113 -2.57 -11.44 13.51
C LEU A 113 -3.82 -11.91 12.76
N ILE A 114 -4.86 -12.20 13.51
CA ILE A 114 -6.12 -12.76 12.99
C ILE A 114 -6.87 -11.69 12.20
N ALA A 115 -7.08 -10.54 12.82
CA ALA A 115 -7.81 -9.44 12.21
C ALA A 115 -7.29 -8.10 12.69
N GLY A 116 -7.29 -7.12 11.80
CA GLY A 116 -6.75 -5.80 12.04
C GLY A 116 -7.52 -4.72 11.31
N PRO A 117 -8.83 -4.55 11.58
CA PRO A 117 -9.62 -3.53 10.92
C PRO A 117 -9.12 -2.13 11.32
N GLY A 118 -9.18 -1.21 10.38
CA GLY A 118 -8.76 0.15 10.59
C GLY A 118 -9.25 1.05 9.49
N PHE A 119 -8.79 2.28 9.55
CA PHE A 119 -9.14 3.33 8.62
C PHE A 119 -7.88 4.09 8.24
N GLY A 120 -7.73 4.39 6.95
CA GLY A 120 -6.51 5.01 6.43
C GLY A 120 -6.79 6.08 5.42
N SER A 121 -6.00 7.15 5.49
CA SER A 121 -5.91 8.17 4.48
C SER A 121 -4.77 7.84 3.52
N ASN A 122 -5.08 7.83 2.24
CA ASN A 122 -4.15 7.57 1.16
C ASN A 122 -4.00 8.83 0.32
N THR A 123 -2.78 9.10 -0.13
CA THR A 123 -2.47 10.18 -1.04
C THR A 123 -1.61 9.63 -2.15
N PHE A 124 -2.04 9.87 -3.38
CA PHE A 124 -1.31 9.51 -4.58
C PHE A 124 -0.66 10.77 -5.15
N GLU A 125 0.60 10.67 -5.56
CA GLU A 125 1.39 11.77 -6.09
C GLU A 125 2.11 11.24 -7.32
N ILE A 126 1.92 11.89 -8.46
CA ILE A 126 2.62 11.56 -9.71
C ILE A 126 3.72 12.59 -9.89
N LYS A 127 4.92 12.12 -10.25
CA LYS A 127 6.05 12.97 -10.63
C LYS A 127 6.51 12.59 -12.01
N GLU A 128 6.33 13.49 -12.95
CA GLU A 128 6.86 13.35 -14.31
C GLU A 128 8.38 13.54 -14.31
N ASN A 129 9.11 12.58 -14.87
CA ASN A 129 10.51 12.80 -15.25
C ASN A 129 10.61 13.38 -16.66
N LYS A 130 9.58 13.18 -17.50
CA LYS A 130 9.43 13.74 -18.84
C LYS A 130 8.01 14.29 -19.02
N PRO A 131 7.85 15.44 -19.69
CA PRO A 131 6.53 16.03 -19.91
C PRO A 131 5.66 15.11 -20.75
N LEU A 132 4.45 14.79 -20.26
CA LEU A 132 3.48 13.98 -20.99
C LEU A 132 2.38 14.85 -21.62
N PRO A 133 1.81 14.43 -22.77
CA PRO A 133 0.69 15.14 -23.38
C PRO A 133 -0.51 15.19 -22.43
N GLN A 134 -1.26 16.29 -22.44
CA GLN A 134 -2.44 16.44 -21.56
C GLN A 134 -3.51 15.35 -21.81
N GLY A 135 -3.56 14.80 -23.04
CA GLY A 135 -4.44 13.67 -23.39
C GLY A 135 -4.17 12.39 -22.57
N PHE A 136 -2.92 12.16 -22.15
CA PHE A 136 -2.56 11.01 -21.30
C PHE A 136 -3.33 11.04 -19.97
N TYR A 137 -3.47 12.21 -19.35
CA TYR A 137 -4.16 12.35 -18.06
C TYR A 137 -5.66 12.11 -18.17
N ASN A 138 -6.28 12.50 -19.29
CA ASN A 138 -7.69 12.23 -19.55
C ASN A 138 -7.92 10.74 -19.80
N ASP A 139 -7.12 10.12 -20.69
CA ASP A 139 -7.21 8.69 -20.97
C ASP A 139 -6.91 7.83 -19.71
N LEU A 140 -5.99 8.28 -18.84
CA LEU A 140 -5.70 7.62 -17.56
C LEU A 140 -6.88 7.71 -16.59
N ASN A 141 -7.55 8.86 -16.50
CA ASN A 141 -8.74 9.00 -15.66
C ASN A 141 -9.88 8.11 -16.16
N ASP A 142 -10.12 8.06 -17.47
CA ASP A 142 -11.13 7.19 -18.08
C ASP A 142 -10.82 5.71 -17.81
N ALA A 143 -9.55 5.31 -17.93
CA ALA A 143 -9.13 3.94 -17.59
C ALA A 143 -9.34 3.62 -16.11
N LEU A 144 -9.05 4.56 -15.20
CA LEU A 144 -9.26 4.38 -13.76
C LEU A 144 -10.75 4.29 -13.39
N GLU A 145 -11.64 4.97 -14.13
CA GLU A 145 -13.09 4.87 -13.96
C GLU A 145 -13.62 3.49 -14.38
N ILE A 146 -13.07 2.91 -15.46
CA ILE A 146 -13.39 1.54 -15.92
C ILE A 146 -12.87 0.50 -14.91
N TYR A 147 -11.69 0.73 -14.33
CA TYR A 147 -11.12 -0.09 -13.25
C TYR A 147 -11.66 0.30 -11.87
N ASN A 148 -12.91 0.74 -11.74
CA ASN A 148 -13.57 0.97 -10.45
C ASN A 148 -13.53 -0.33 -9.61
N LEU A 149 -12.45 -0.50 -8.84
CA LEU A 149 -12.08 -1.73 -8.15
C LEU A 149 -13.00 -2.05 -6.96
N TYR A 150 -13.96 -1.17 -6.65
CA TYR A 150 -14.98 -1.35 -5.63
C TYR A 150 -16.25 -0.55 -5.96
N ASP A 151 -17.27 -1.21 -6.52
CA ASP A 151 -18.62 -0.64 -6.82
C ASP A 151 -19.27 0.12 -5.66
N ASN A 152 -18.82 -0.10 -4.42
CA ASN A 152 -19.40 0.49 -3.21
C ASN A 152 -18.65 1.73 -2.67
N TYR A 153 -17.49 2.09 -3.22
CA TYR A 153 -16.73 3.28 -2.79
C TYR A 153 -16.37 4.12 -4.01
N LYS A 154 -17.14 5.19 -4.25
CA LYS A 154 -16.81 6.21 -5.25
C LYS A 154 -15.47 6.85 -4.87
N LEU A 155 -14.40 6.43 -5.54
CA LEU A 155 -13.08 7.02 -5.38
C LEU A 155 -13.03 8.29 -6.24
N ASP A 156 -13.37 9.43 -5.64
CA ASP A 156 -13.14 10.75 -6.27
C ASP A 156 -11.62 11.04 -6.26
N VAL A 157 -10.91 10.54 -7.27
CA VAL A 157 -9.48 10.82 -7.47
C VAL A 157 -9.34 12.11 -8.27
N LYS A 158 -9.24 13.25 -7.58
CA LYS A 158 -8.93 14.54 -8.23
C LYS A 158 -7.46 14.87 -8.03
N PHE A 159 -6.72 14.98 -9.14
CA PHE A 159 -5.36 15.49 -9.12
C PHE A 159 -5.39 17.02 -9.16
N ASP A 160 -4.79 17.66 -8.17
CA ASP A 160 -4.55 19.11 -8.16
C ASP A 160 -3.47 19.48 -9.21
N THR A 161 -3.35 20.77 -9.52
CA THR A 161 -2.30 21.41 -10.35
C THR A 161 -0.87 20.97 -10.04
N ASN A 162 -0.63 20.41 -8.86
CA ASN A 162 0.64 19.83 -8.43
C ASN A 162 0.76 18.30 -8.63
N GLN A 163 -0.09 17.69 -9.47
CA GLN A 163 -0.09 16.25 -9.78
C GLN A 163 -0.27 15.35 -8.55
N LYS A 164 -1.00 15.86 -7.55
CA LYS A 164 -1.23 15.19 -6.26
C LYS A 164 -2.72 15.06 -6.02
N THR A 165 -3.14 13.90 -5.52
CA THR A 165 -4.54 13.67 -5.17
C THR A 165 -4.89 14.24 -3.81
N ASP A 166 -6.16 14.56 -3.64
CA ASP A 166 -6.75 14.73 -2.31
C ASP A 166 -6.59 13.46 -1.46
N LYS A 167 -6.79 13.63 -0.14
CA LYS A 167 -6.74 12.50 0.80
C LYS A 167 -7.94 11.59 0.58
N ILE A 168 -7.65 10.38 0.14
CA ILE A 168 -8.65 9.33 -0.08
C ILE A 168 -8.72 8.46 1.16
N ASN A 169 -9.86 8.52 1.84
CA ASN A 169 -10.11 7.78 3.07
C ASN A 169 -10.74 6.42 2.75
N LEU A 170 -10.08 5.34 3.16
CA LEU A 170 -10.52 3.98 2.89
C LEU A 170 -10.46 3.10 4.15
N PRO A 171 -11.39 2.14 4.28
CA PRO A 171 -11.21 1.07 5.24
C PRO A 171 -9.93 0.31 4.92
N THR A 172 -9.21 -0.10 5.96
CA THR A 172 -7.99 -0.91 5.82
C THR A 172 -8.10 -2.14 6.69
N PHE A 173 -7.50 -3.24 6.24
CA PHE A 173 -7.50 -4.49 6.98
C PHE A 173 -6.09 -5.08 7.00
N ARG A 174 -5.70 -5.64 8.15
CA ARG A 174 -4.39 -6.27 8.36
C ARG A 174 -4.58 -7.67 8.94
N TYR A 175 -3.90 -8.63 8.35
CA TYR A 175 -3.79 -10.00 8.86
C TYR A 175 -2.37 -10.50 8.54
N GLY A 176 -1.96 -11.58 9.18
CA GLY A 176 -0.71 -12.23 8.82
C GLY A 176 -0.09 -13.06 9.94
N ILE A 177 0.96 -13.79 9.58
CA ILE A 177 1.72 -14.63 10.49
C ILE A 177 3.11 -14.01 10.62
N LYS A 178 3.57 -13.83 11.86
CA LYS A 178 4.92 -13.38 12.17
C LYS A 178 5.62 -14.48 12.96
N VAL A 179 6.88 -14.75 12.65
CA VAL A 179 7.72 -15.66 13.42
C VAL A 179 8.86 -14.85 13.99
N GLY A 180 9.21 -15.07 15.26
CA GLY A 180 10.25 -14.30 15.92
C GLY A 180 10.87 -14.99 17.12
N TYR A 181 11.87 -14.31 17.68
CA TYR A 181 12.59 -14.72 18.87
C TYR A 181 12.48 -13.61 19.93
N MET A 182 12.15 -13.97 21.16
CA MET A 182 12.10 -13.09 22.32
C MET A 182 13.47 -13.12 23.01
N PHE A 183 14.06 -11.98 23.36
CA PHE A 183 15.32 -11.96 24.10
C PHE A 183 15.08 -11.90 25.61
#